data_AF-A0A0G0BUS4-F1
#
_entry.id   AF-A0A0G0BUS4-F1
#
_cell.length_a   1.000
_cell.length_b   1.000
_cell.length_c   1.000
_cell.angle_alpha   90.00
_cell.angle_beta   90.00
_cell.angle_gamma   90.00
#
_symmetry.space_group_name_H-M   'P 1'
#
loop_
_entity.id
_entity.type
_entity.pdbx_description
1 polymer ?
#
loop_
_entity_poly.entity_id
_entity_poly.type
_entity_poly.pdbx_seq_one_letter_code
_entity_poly.pdbx_strand_id
1 'polypeptide(L)'
;MIKHRFKYQKYGQFYRPVIPVTLRNGSKVFRYLALIDSGADQNIFHSNLTEILKLDITKLKPYSFTGIKRESSSKGYLGIVELGIGNEFFDAPVIFSDDISDNGYGIVGQFGFFSHFKVKIDYQGKDIELKSFK
;
A
#
# COMPACT_ATOMS: atom_id res chain seq x y z
N MET A 1 -12.30 17.27 -5.35
CA MET A 1 -11.00 17.16 -4.64
C MET A 1 -11.21 16.86 -3.17
N ILE A 2 -11.14 15.59 -2.80
CA ILE A 2 -11.17 15.17 -1.40
C ILE A 2 -9.76 15.34 -0.84
N LYS A 3 -9.68 15.83 0.40
CA LYS A 3 -8.42 16.04 1.11
C LYS A 3 -8.42 15.21 2.38
N HIS A 4 -7.45 14.31 2.49
CA HIS A 4 -7.24 13.50 3.67
C HIS A 4 -6.01 14.02 4.43
N ARG A 5 -6.08 14.02 5.76
CA ARG A 5 -4.96 14.37 6.63
C ARG A 5 -4.71 13.26 7.63
N PHE A 6 -3.45 12.93 7.83
CA PHE A 6 -3.00 11.95 8.82
C PHE A 6 -1.82 12.50 9.59
N LYS A 7 -1.61 11.96 10.79
CA LYS A 7 -0.38 12.17 11.54
C LYS A 7 0.57 11.00 11.30
N TYR A 8 1.86 11.26 11.41
CA TYR A 8 2.84 10.19 11.49
C TYR A 8 2.57 9.30 12.70
N GLN A 9 2.87 8.02 12.56
CA GLN A 9 2.78 7.05 13.65
C GLN A 9 4.16 6.83 14.27
N LYS A 10 4.20 6.69 15.61
CA LYS A 10 5.44 6.43 16.35
C LYS A 10 5.69 4.93 16.44
N TYR A 11 6.84 4.48 15.95
CA TYR A 11 7.32 3.10 16.01
C TYR A 11 8.67 3.07 16.74
N GLY A 12 8.65 2.67 18.01
CA GLY A 12 9.81 2.80 18.90
C GLY A 12 10.25 4.26 19.02
N GLN A 13 11.49 4.56 18.63
CA GLN A 13 12.05 5.91 18.65
C GLN A 13 11.81 6.72 17.36
N PHE A 14 11.23 6.11 16.33
CA PHE A 14 11.09 6.71 15.01
C PHE A 14 9.64 7.07 14.69
N TYR A 15 9.44 8.11 13.87
CA TYR A 15 8.13 8.45 13.30
C TYR A 15 8.08 8.00 11.85
N ARG A 16 6.98 7.36 11.44
CA ARG A 16 6.81 6.83 10.08
C ARG A 16 5.49 7.32 9.47
N PRO A 17 5.47 7.62 8.16
CA PRO A 17 4.25 8.02 7.46
C PRO A 17 3.37 6.80 7.14
N VAL A 18 2.91 6.11 8.18
CA VAL A 18 2.01 4.96 8.05
C VAL A 18 0.58 5.43 8.23
N ILE A 19 -0.31 5.05 7.31
CA ILE A 19 -1.72 5.43 7.33
C ILE A 19 -2.62 4.19 7.23
N PRO A 20 -3.86 4.25 7.74
CA PRO A 20 -4.85 3.23 7.43
C PRO A 20 -5.28 3.33 5.97
N VAL A 21 -5.30 2.19 5.29
CA VAL A 21 -5.85 2.00 3.95
C VAL A 21 -6.88 0.88 3.98
N THR A 22 -7.78 0.87 3.01
CA THR A 22 -8.71 -0.24 2.81
C THR A 22 -8.39 -0.93 1.49
N LEU A 23 -8.29 -2.25 1.49
CA LEU A 23 -8.24 -3.05 0.27
C LEU A 23 -9.63 -3.66 0.05
N ARG A 24 -10.14 -3.58 -1.17
CA ARG A 24 -11.43 -4.16 -1.55
C ARG A 24 -11.35 -4.95 -2.85
N ASN A 25 -12.04 -6.08 -2.87
CA ASN A 25 -12.30 -6.89 -4.05
C ASN A 25 -13.76 -7.35 -4.04
N GLY A 26 -14.61 -6.69 -4.83
CA GLY A 26 -16.06 -6.90 -4.79
C GLY A 26 -16.63 -6.65 -3.39
N SER A 27 -17.25 -7.66 -2.78
CA SER A 27 -17.83 -7.57 -1.42
C SER A 27 -16.82 -7.78 -0.30
N LYS A 28 -15.56 -8.12 -0.60
CA LYS A 28 -14.52 -8.36 0.40
C LYS A 28 -13.76 -7.08 0.68
N VAL A 29 -13.67 -6.73 1.95
CA VAL A 29 -13.09 -5.48 2.42
C VAL A 29 -12.17 -5.80 3.59
N PHE A 30 -10.95 -5.28 3.55
CA PHE A 30 -9.99 -5.43 4.64
C PHE A 30 -9.28 -4.11 4.92
N ARG A 31 -9.21 -3.71 6.19
CA ARG A 31 -8.44 -2.53 6.62
C ARG A 31 -7.02 -2.96 6.95
N TYR A 32 -6.05 -2.20 6.45
CA TYR A 32 -4.64 -2.48 6.62
C TYR A 32 -3.88 -1.19 6.95
N LEU A 33 -2.70 -1.32 7.55
CA LEU A 33 -1.78 -0.20 7.68
C LEU A 33 -0.79 -0.22 6.51
N ALA A 34 -0.51 0.92 5.91
CA ALA A 34 0.49 1.03 4.85
C ALA A 34 1.43 2.21 5.08
N LEU A 35 2.72 1.97 4.88
CA LEU A 35 3.75 2.99 4.79
C LEU A 35 3.67 3.67 3.42
N ILE A 36 3.63 5.00 3.44
CA ILE A 36 3.73 5.80 2.22
C ILE A 36 5.21 5.95 1.85
N ASP A 37 5.61 5.40 0.70
CA ASP A 37 7.00 5.37 0.28
C ASP A 37 7.14 5.70 -1.22
N SER A 38 7.58 6.92 -1.53
CA SER A 38 7.83 7.32 -2.92
C SER A 38 9.05 6.61 -3.52
N GLY A 39 9.91 6.00 -2.70
CA GLY A 39 11.04 5.18 -3.15
C GLY A 39 10.64 3.79 -3.65
N ALA A 40 9.39 3.37 -3.42
CA ALA A 40 8.84 2.14 -3.94
C ALA A 40 8.08 2.39 -5.26
N ASP A 41 8.39 1.61 -6.30
CA ASP A 41 7.68 1.71 -7.57
C ASP A 41 6.23 1.24 -7.43
N GLN A 42 5.99 0.15 -6.69
CA GLN A 42 4.71 -0.53 -6.62
C GLN A 42 4.09 -0.44 -5.23
N ASN A 43 2.77 -0.65 -5.16
CA ASN A 43 2.12 -0.99 -3.89
C ASN A 43 2.40 -2.47 -3.57
N ILE A 44 2.79 -2.77 -2.33
CA ILE A 44 3.19 -4.12 -1.91
C ILE A 44 2.48 -4.47 -0.61
N PHE A 45 1.79 -5.59 -0.58
CA PHE A 45 1.12 -6.10 0.61
C PHE A 45 1.42 -7.59 0.81
N HIS A 46 1.20 -8.08 2.03
CA HIS A 46 1.42 -9.47 2.35
C HIS A 46 0.50 -10.39 1.52
N SER A 47 0.99 -11.57 1.15
CA SER A 47 0.26 -12.50 0.26
C SER A 47 -1.05 -13.03 0.87
N ASN A 48 -1.13 -13.16 2.20
CA ASN A 48 -2.33 -13.59 2.93
C ASN A 48 -3.60 -12.77 2.58
N LEU A 49 -3.43 -11.52 2.13
CA LEU A 49 -4.53 -10.69 1.69
C LEU A 49 -5.24 -11.27 0.46
N THR A 50 -4.56 -12.09 -0.35
CA THR A 50 -5.20 -12.77 -1.49
C THR A 50 -6.31 -13.70 -1.03
N GLU A 51 -6.10 -14.46 0.04
CA GLU A 51 -7.13 -15.33 0.63
C GLU A 51 -8.28 -14.51 1.24
N ILE A 52 -7.95 -13.49 2.04
CA ILE A 52 -8.94 -12.60 2.68
C ILE A 52 -9.82 -11.89 1.65
N LEU A 53 -9.21 -11.42 0.56
CA LEU A 53 -9.88 -10.71 -0.54
C LEU A 53 -10.48 -11.66 -1.58
N LYS A 54 -10.35 -12.98 -1.40
CA LYS A 54 -10.79 -14.01 -2.35
C LYS A 54 -10.25 -13.79 -3.77
N LEU A 55 -8.98 -13.42 -3.88
CA LEU A 55 -8.25 -13.36 -5.14
C LEU A 55 -7.71 -14.75 -5.47
N ASP A 56 -7.92 -15.19 -6.71
CA ASP A 56 -7.33 -16.42 -7.21
C ASP A 56 -5.87 -16.16 -7.61
N ILE A 57 -4.94 -16.44 -6.68
CA ILE A 57 -3.51 -16.19 -6.87
C ILE A 57 -2.94 -16.90 -8.10
N THR A 58 -3.55 -18.03 -8.52
CA THR A 58 -3.10 -18.80 -9.69
C THR A 58 -3.35 -18.07 -11.01
N LYS A 59 -4.25 -17.09 -11.01
CA LYS A 59 -4.55 -16.24 -12.17
C LYS A 59 -3.80 -14.92 -12.15
N LEU A 60 -3.08 -14.61 -11.07
CA LEU A 60 -2.30 -13.39 -10.95
C LEU A 60 -0.97 -13.51 -11.67
N LYS A 61 -0.47 -12.39 -12.19
CA LYS A 61 0.78 -12.36 -12.95
C LYS A 61 1.97 -12.42 -11.98
N PRO A 62 2.90 -13.39 -12.09
CA PRO A 62 4.13 -13.38 -11.32
C PRO A 62 4.92 -12.08 -11.54
N TYR A 63 5.50 -11.54 -10.47
CA TYR A 63 6.21 -10.27 -10.49
C TYR A 63 7.47 -10.37 -9.62
N SER A 64 8.60 -9.89 -10.16
CA SER A 64 9.86 -9.80 -9.43
C SER A 64 10.19 -8.34 -9.13
N PHE A 65 10.66 -8.07 -7.93
CA PHE A 65 11.04 -6.73 -7.48
C PHE A 65 12.25 -6.77 -6.55
N THR A 66 12.86 -5.63 -6.27
CA THR A 66 14.07 -5.52 -5.43
C THR A 66 13.87 -4.55 -4.27
N GLY A 67 14.80 -4.49 -3.33
CA GLY A 67 14.80 -3.50 -2.24
C GLY A 67 14.21 -3.99 -0.90
N ILE A 68 13.60 -5.18 -0.87
CA ILE A 68 13.17 -5.84 0.38
C ILE A 68 14.22 -6.86 0.84
N LYS A 69 14.67 -7.75 -0.05
CA LYS A 69 15.74 -8.72 0.22
C LYS A 69 17.10 -8.18 -0.26
N ARG A 70 18.14 -8.39 0.55
CA ARG A 70 19.52 -7.90 0.28
C ARG A 70 20.20 -8.58 -0.92
N GLU A 71 20.02 -9.89 -1.08
CA GLU A 71 20.86 -10.72 -1.98
C GLU A 71 20.06 -11.41 -3.09
N SER A 72 18.75 -11.16 -3.19
CA SER A 72 17.91 -11.75 -4.23
C SER A 72 16.75 -10.83 -4.59
N SER A 73 16.21 -11.03 -5.80
CA SER A 73 14.92 -10.45 -6.14
C SER A 73 13.83 -11.06 -5.27
N SER A 74 12.99 -10.19 -4.73
CA SER A 74 11.75 -10.59 -4.10
C SER A 74 10.73 -11.01 -5.15
N LYS A 75 9.85 -11.93 -4.78
CA LYS A 75 8.81 -12.47 -5.67
C LYS A 75 7.43 -12.16 -5.12
N GLY A 76 6.49 -11.91 -6.01
CA GLY A 76 5.10 -11.73 -5.67
C GLY A 76 4.19 -11.92 -6.87
N TYR A 77 2.93 -11.57 -6.69
CA TYR A 77 1.89 -11.69 -7.69
C TYR A 77 1.18 -10.36 -7.85
N LEU A 78 1.15 -9.85 -9.08
CA LEU A 78 0.47 -8.61 -9.43
C LEU A 78 -1.02 -8.87 -9.61
N GLY A 79 -1.83 -8.19 -8.81
CA GLY A 79 -3.29 -8.12 -8.95
C GLY A 79 -3.79 -6.68 -8.99
N ILE A 80 -5.04 -6.51 -9.42
CA ILE A 80 -5.75 -5.23 -9.32
C ILE A 80 -6.81 -5.37 -8.22
N VAL A 81 -6.80 -4.43 -7.29
CA VAL A 81 -7.80 -4.31 -6.21
C VAL A 81 -8.17 -2.84 -6.04
N GLU A 82 -9.29 -2.57 -5.38
CA GLU A 82 -9.64 -1.21 -5.00
C GLU A 82 -8.87 -0.83 -3.72
N LEU A 83 -8.02 0.19 -3.80
CA LEU A 83 -7.43 0.84 -2.63
C LEU A 83 -8.32 1.99 -2.18
N GLY A 84 -8.50 2.11 -0.87
CA GLY A 84 -9.43 3.04 -0.25
C GLY A 84 -8.82 3.90 0.84
N ILE A 85 -9.10 5.21 0.80
CA ILE A 85 -8.80 6.18 1.86
C ILE A 85 -10.11 6.84 2.30
N GLY A 86 -10.58 6.51 3.50
CA GLY A 86 -11.92 6.90 3.95
C GLY A 86 -13.01 6.31 3.04
N ASN A 87 -13.80 7.17 2.40
CA ASN A 87 -14.87 6.77 1.48
C ASN A 87 -14.44 6.83 -0.01
N GLU A 88 -13.19 7.21 -0.29
CA GLU A 88 -12.65 7.28 -1.64
C GLU A 88 -11.96 5.97 -1.99
N PHE A 89 -12.39 5.32 -3.06
CA PHE A 89 -11.84 4.06 -3.57
C PHE A 89 -11.42 4.20 -5.04
N PHE A 90 -10.35 3.53 -5.42
CA PHE A 90 -9.83 3.51 -6.78
C PHE A 90 -9.12 2.19 -7.07
N ASP A 91 -9.23 1.71 -8.30
CA ASP A 91 -8.47 0.54 -8.75
C ASP A 91 -6.98 0.84 -8.74
N ALA A 92 -6.19 -0.06 -8.15
CA ALA A 92 -4.75 0.08 -8.07
C ALA A 92 -4.05 -1.27 -8.30
N PRO A 93 -2.91 -1.27 -9.02
CA PRO A 93 -2.02 -2.42 -9.06
C PRO A 93 -1.38 -2.64 -7.69
N VAL A 94 -1.40 -3.89 -7.23
CA VAL A 94 -0.81 -4.32 -5.97
C VAL A 94 -0.01 -5.61 -6.18
N ILE A 95 1.20 -5.64 -5.65
CA ILE A 95 2.01 -6.85 -5.53
C ILE A 95 1.71 -7.52 -4.19
N PHE A 96 1.24 -8.77 -4.24
CA PHE A 96 1.06 -9.63 -3.08
C PHE A 96 2.30 -10.53 -2.92
N SER A 97 2.98 -10.47 -1.78
CA SER A 97 4.27 -11.15 -1.56
C SER A 97 4.42 -11.62 -0.12
N ASP A 98 5.02 -12.80 0.07
CA ASP A 98 5.46 -13.32 1.38
C ASP A 98 6.79 -12.70 1.84
N ASP A 99 7.42 -11.87 1.00
CA ASP A 99 8.72 -11.27 1.31
C ASP A 99 8.60 -10.00 2.16
N ILE A 100 7.39 -9.44 2.28
CA ILE A 100 7.05 -8.43 3.29
C ILE A 100 6.47 -9.13 4.52
N SER A 101 6.52 -8.53 5.71
CA SER A 101 5.97 -9.17 6.92
C SER A 101 4.44 -9.06 6.99
N ASP A 102 3.78 -10.15 7.41
CA ASP A 102 2.35 -10.23 7.74
C ASP A 102 1.97 -9.49 9.04
N ASN A 103 2.95 -9.31 9.94
CA ASN A 103 2.81 -8.60 11.22
C ASN A 103 3.24 -7.12 11.12
N GLY A 104 3.50 -6.63 9.91
CA GLY A 104 3.97 -5.28 9.63
C GLY A 104 2.89 -4.37 9.02
N TYR A 105 3.34 -3.51 8.12
CA TYR A 105 2.49 -2.68 7.28
C TYR A 105 2.81 -2.96 5.81
N GLY A 106 1.84 -2.69 4.94
CA GLY A 106 2.06 -2.70 3.50
C GLY A 106 2.87 -1.48 3.08
N ILE A 107 3.19 -1.40 1.81
CA ILE A 107 3.85 -0.25 1.18
C ILE A 107 2.93 0.27 0.10
N VAL A 108 2.71 1.58 0.05
CA VAL A 108 2.03 2.24 -1.07
C VAL A 108 3.03 3.15 -1.79
N GLY A 109 3.18 2.91 -3.09
CA GLY A 109 4.26 3.44 -3.92
C GLY A 109 3.77 4.20 -5.15
N GLN A 110 4.67 4.40 -6.11
CA GLN A 110 4.46 5.30 -7.25
C GLN A 110 3.26 4.90 -8.12
N PHE A 111 3.24 3.66 -8.61
CA PHE A 111 2.18 3.12 -9.45
C PHE A 111 0.97 2.72 -8.62
N GLY A 112 -0.17 3.34 -8.90
CA GLY A 112 -1.41 3.20 -8.12
C GLY A 112 -1.61 4.34 -7.13
N PHE A 113 -0.89 4.35 -6.00
CA PHE A 113 -1.17 5.29 -4.92
C PHE A 113 -0.74 6.73 -5.21
N PHE A 114 0.55 6.99 -5.49
CA PHE A 114 1.01 8.35 -5.82
C PHE A 114 0.53 8.80 -7.21
N SER A 115 0.19 7.85 -8.09
CA SER A 115 -0.48 8.15 -9.37
C SER A 115 -1.89 8.71 -9.16
N HIS A 116 -2.56 8.36 -8.05
CA HIS A 116 -3.92 8.81 -7.73
C HIS A 116 -3.95 10.04 -6.80
N PHE A 117 -2.99 10.14 -5.88
CA PHE A 117 -2.89 11.23 -4.92
C PHE A 117 -1.67 12.11 -5.13
N LYS A 118 -1.88 13.43 -5.06
CA LYS A 118 -0.81 14.35 -4.66
C LYS A 118 -0.53 14.15 -3.18
N VAL A 119 0.64 13.59 -2.87
CA VAL A 119 1.09 13.30 -1.50
C VAL A 119 2.01 14.42 -1.01
N LYS A 120 1.74 14.95 0.19
CA LYS A 120 2.67 15.82 0.93
C LYS A 120 2.97 15.19 2.27
N ILE A 121 4.26 15.05 2.57
CA ILE A 121 4.79 14.45 3.79
C ILE A 121 5.65 15.52 4.48
N ASP A 122 5.30 15.88 5.72
CA ASP A 122 6.02 16.83 6.56
C ASP A 122 6.52 16.13 7.82
N TYR A 123 7.81 15.81 7.84
CA TYR A 123 8.42 15.08 8.95
C TYR A 123 8.54 15.92 10.22
N GLN A 124 8.89 17.21 10.09
CA GLN A 124 9.04 18.10 11.25
C GLN A 124 7.69 18.37 11.89
N GLY A 125 6.66 18.66 11.09
CA GLY A 125 5.28 18.82 11.52
C GLY A 125 4.58 17.50 11.91
N LYS A 126 5.14 16.35 11.48
CA LYS A 126 4.55 15.01 11.62
C LYS A 126 3.17 14.91 10.96
N ASP A 127 3.03 15.55 9.81
CA ASP A 127 1.79 15.69 9.06
C ASP A 127 1.87 15.06 7.68
N ILE A 128 0.77 14.44 7.27
CA ILE A 128 0.60 13.84 5.95
C ILE A 128 -0.67 14.43 5.36
N GLU A 129 -0.60 14.84 4.10
CA GLU A 129 -1.72 15.34 3.33
C GLU A 129 -1.81 14.59 2.00
N LEU A 130 -3.00 14.07 1.71
CA LEU A 130 -3.34 13.44 0.44
C LEU A 130 -4.42 14.28 -0.24
N LYS A 131 -4.22 14.56 -1.52
CA LYS A 131 -5.19 15.26 -2.35
C LYS A 131 -5.40 14.49 -3.64
N SER A 132 -6.63 14.05 -3.88
CA SER A 132 -7.00 13.35 -5.11
C SER A 132 -6.78 14.24 -6.34
N PHE A 133 -6.32 13.66 -7.46
CA PHE A 133 -6.24 14.38 -8.73
C PHE A 133 -7.62 14.53 -9.41
N LYS A 134 -8.63 13.78 -8.95
CA LYS A 134 -10.05 13.89 -9.34
C LYS A 134 -10.85 14.76 -8.36
#